data_AF-A0A257GXK9-F1
#
_entry.id   AF-A0A257GXK9-F1
#
_cell.length_a   1.000
_cell.length_b   1.000
_cell.length_c   1.000
_cell.angle_alpha   90.00
_cell.angle_beta   90.00
_cell.angle_gamma   90.00
#
_symmetry.space_group_name_H-M   'P 1'
#
loop_
_entity.id
_entity.type
_entity.pdbx_description
1 polymer ?
#
loop_
_entity_poly.entity_id
_entity_poly.type
_entity_poly.pdbx_seq_one_letter_code
_entity_poly.pdbx_strand_id
1 'polypeptide(L)'
;MEFAAQDKTAAWNLGEFVWTGFDYLGEPTPYNNDLTNLLNIQDPKERERLQKELTALGKITPPSRSSYFGILDLCGFPKDRFYLYQARWRPELPIAHILPHWNWPERVGQVTPVHVYTSGDEAELFLNGQSLGRKKKGPNEYRIIWDDVVYQPGELKVVAYKAGKQWAKDERSTTGAAAKLITSSESFGTKGSEVVYVTIAVADEKGRTVPRSHPNLNFTVTGEAELLAAGNGDATSHVTMHQAKSMPAYNGLCQVILRRKGGGSFTLKVQSEGLSSATLTK
;
A
#
# COMPACT_ATOMS: atom_id res chain seq x y z
N MET A 1 -2.57 -0.47 -19.27
CA MET A 1 -3.21 -0.73 -20.58
C MET A 1 -4.29 -1.81 -20.46
N GLU A 2 -4.94 -1.89 -19.30
CA GLU A 2 -5.77 -3.05 -18.92
C GLU A 2 -7.25 -2.74 -19.18
N PHE A 3 -7.85 -1.84 -18.41
CA PHE A 3 -9.24 -1.42 -18.64
C PHE A 3 -9.48 -0.82 -20.02
N ALA A 4 -8.53 -0.05 -20.57
CA ALA A 4 -8.65 0.46 -21.94
C ALA A 4 -8.76 -0.66 -22.99
N ALA A 5 -8.10 -1.79 -22.78
CA ALA A 5 -8.19 -2.94 -23.67
C ALA A 5 -9.52 -3.67 -23.48
N GLN A 6 -9.98 -3.83 -22.23
CA GLN A 6 -11.31 -4.38 -21.95
C GLN A 6 -12.41 -3.55 -22.60
N ASP A 7 -12.38 -2.23 -22.45
CA ASP A 7 -13.42 -1.33 -22.99
C ASP A 7 -13.47 -1.40 -24.52
N LYS A 8 -12.32 -1.58 -25.18
CA LYS A 8 -12.24 -1.77 -26.64
C LYS A 8 -12.68 -3.16 -27.10
N THR A 9 -12.59 -4.18 -26.25
CA THR A 9 -12.86 -5.58 -26.58
C THR A 9 -14.11 -6.13 -25.89
N ALA A 10 -14.91 -5.27 -25.25
CA ALA A 10 -16.05 -5.65 -24.41
C ALA A 10 -17.10 -6.51 -25.13
N ALA A 11 -17.14 -6.48 -26.46
CA ALA A 11 -18.06 -7.31 -27.26
C ALA A 11 -17.71 -8.82 -27.23
N TRP A 12 -16.46 -9.20 -26.96
CA TRP A 12 -16.01 -10.60 -26.95
C TRP A 12 -15.06 -10.93 -25.79
N ASN A 13 -14.72 -9.95 -24.95
CA ASN A 13 -13.92 -10.14 -23.75
C ASN A 13 -14.84 -10.26 -22.53
N LEU A 14 -14.89 -11.45 -21.92
CA LEU A 14 -15.71 -11.72 -20.74
C LEU A 14 -15.13 -11.13 -19.43
N GLY A 15 -13.85 -10.79 -19.40
CA GLY A 15 -13.19 -10.24 -18.21
C GLY A 15 -11.71 -10.64 -18.10
N GLU A 16 -11.15 -10.44 -16.90
CA GLU A 16 -9.75 -10.74 -16.62
C GLU A 16 -9.56 -11.34 -15.22
N PHE A 17 -8.41 -12.00 -15.03
CA PHE A 17 -7.89 -12.39 -13.73
C PHE A 17 -6.58 -11.64 -13.50
N VAL A 18 -6.63 -10.60 -12.69
CA VAL A 18 -5.47 -9.75 -12.41
C VAL A 18 -4.38 -10.56 -11.69
N TRP A 19 -3.15 -10.47 -12.18
CA TRP A 19 -1.97 -11.01 -11.50
C TRP A 19 -1.31 -9.91 -10.65
N THR A 20 -1.43 -9.90 -9.32
CA THR A 20 -2.22 -10.77 -8.43
C THR A 20 -3.08 -9.92 -7.49
N GLY A 21 -4.00 -10.54 -6.74
CA GLY A 21 -4.71 -9.85 -5.67
C GLY A 21 -3.76 -9.36 -4.56
N PHE A 22 -2.96 -10.26 -4.00
CA PHE A 22 -1.96 -9.97 -2.96
C PHE A 22 -0.56 -10.26 -3.48
N ASP A 23 0.45 -9.58 -2.93
CA ASP A 23 1.82 -10.05 -3.04
C ASP A 23 1.96 -11.42 -2.36
N TYR A 24 2.96 -12.17 -2.80
CA TYR A 24 3.28 -13.51 -2.33
C TYR A 24 4.79 -13.69 -2.20
N LEU A 25 5.22 -14.70 -1.45
CA LEU A 25 6.64 -15.02 -1.30
C LEU A 25 7.20 -15.61 -2.60
N GLY A 26 8.43 -15.23 -2.96
CA GLY A 26 9.06 -15.60 -4.23
C GLY A 26 8.69 -14.67 -5.39
N GLU A 27 9.22 -14.98 -6.57
CA GLU A 27 9.03 -14.22 -7.82
C GLU A 27 9.13 -12.67 -7.67
N PRO A 28 10.22 -12.14 -7.10
CA PRO A 28 10.43 -10.71 -6.95
C PRO A 28 10.74 -9.95 -8.26
N THR A 29 10.07 -10.25 -9.37
CA THR A 29 10.33 -9.63 -10.68
C THR A 29 10.18 -8.10 -10.57
N PRO A 30 11.13 -7.31 -11.11
CA PRO A 30 12.20 -7.68 -12.04
C PRO A 30 13.53 -8.13 -11.39
N TYR A 31 13.59 -8.33 -10.08
CA TYR A 31 14.80 -8.66 -9.32
C TYR A 31 15.00 -10.16 -9.06
N ASN A 32 14.45 -11.05 -9.90
CA ASN A 32 14.65 -12.50 -9.76
C ASN A 32 16.10 -12.89 -10.03
N ASN A 33 16.57 -13.92 -9.33
CA ASN A 33 17.84 -14.60 -9.60
C ASN A 33 17.65 -16.00 -10.20
N ASP A 34 16.42 -16.41 -10.48
CA ASP A 34 16.08 -17.75 -10.92
C ASP A 34 15.38 -17.78 -12.30
N LEU A 35 15.24 -18.99 -12.84
CA LEU A 35 14.70 -19.25 -14.18
C LEU A 35 13.17 -19.05 -14.27
N THR A 36 12.48 -18.62 -13.22
CA THR A 36 11.00 -18.56 -13.20
C THR A 36 10.44 -17.67 -14.31
N ASN A 37 11.10 -16.55 -14.61
CA ASN A 37 10.73 -15.67 -15.71
C ASN A 37 10.94 -16.30 -17.09
N LEU A 38 11.90 -17.22 -17.25
CA LEU A 38 12.17 -17.89 -18.54
C LEU A 38 11.11 -18.92 -18.91
N LEU A 39 10.40 -19.47 -17.92
CA LEU A 39 9.28 -20.38 -18.16
C LEU A 39 8.04 -19.64 -18.69
N ASN A 40 7.94 -18.33 -18.44
CA ASN A 40 6.83 -17.49 -18.88
C ASN A 40 6.99 -17.00 -20.33
N ILE A 41 8.18 -17.17 -20.94
CA ILE A 41 8.49 -16.68 -22.28
C ILE A 41 8.47 -17.83 -23.27
N GLN A 42 7.48 -17.81 -24.16
CA GLN A 42 7.33 -18.82 -25.21
C GLN A 42 8.17 -18.53 -26.45
N ASP A 43 8.58 -17.27 -26.68
CA ASP A 43 9.45 -16.90 -27.80
C ASP A 43 10.89 -17.40 -27.54
N PRO A 44 11.42 -18.31 -28.38
CA PRO A 44 12.76 -18.84 -28.22
C PRO A 44 13.86 -17.77 -28.22
N LYS A 45 13.70 -16.67 -28.97
CA LYS A 45 14.72 -15.61 -29.06
C LYS A 45 14.80 -14.79 -27.78
N GLU A 46 13.65 -14.43 -27.24
CA GLU A 46 13.56 -13.68 -25.99
C GLU A 46 14.02 -14.53 -24.80
N ARG A 47 13.72 -15.83 -24.82
CA ARG A 47 14.25 -16.78 -23.85
C ARG A 47 15.79 -16.87 -23.89
N GLU A 48 16.39 -16.87 -25.07
CA GLU A 48 17.86 -16.86 -25.22
C GLU A 48 18.49 -15.54 -24.71
N ARG A 49 17.85 -14.39 -24.99
CA ARG A 49 18.27 -13.07 -24.48
C ARG A 49 18.26 -13.05 -22.95
N LEU A 50 17.14 -13.44 -22.35
CA LEU A 50 16.98 -13.47 -20.90
C LEU A 50 17.91 -14.49 -20.23
N GLN A 51 18.19 -15.62 -20.88
CA GLN A 51 19.16 -16.60 -20.37
C GLN A 51 20.58 -16.02 -20.31
N LYS A 52 20.98 -15.23 -21.31
CA LYS A 52 22.26 -14.51 -21.33
C LYS A 52 22.30 -13.45 -20.23
N GLU A 53 21.23 -12.67 -20.06
CA GLU A 53 21.11 -11.67 -18.97
C GLU A 53 21.16 -12.31 -17.59
N LEU A 54 20.45 -13.41 -17.37
CA LEU A 54 20.44 -14.15 -16.10
C LEU A 54 21.84 -14.71 -15.77
N THR A 55 22.54 -15.22 -16.77
CA THR A 55 23.92 -15.71 -16.60
C THR A 55 24.88 -14.57 -16.24
N ALA A 56 24.66 -13.37 -16.78
CA ALA A 56 25.42 -12.16 -16.43
C ALA A 56 25.06 -11.63 -15.03
N LEU A 57 23.81 -11.80 -14.59
CA LEU A 57 23.29 -11.43 -13.26
C LEU A 57 23.73 -12.38 -12.14
N GLY A 58 24.35 -13.53 -12.46
CA GLY A 58 24.79 -14.60 -11.54
C GLY A 58 25.84 -14.21 -10.48
N LYS A 59 25.93 -12.93 -10.09
CA LYS A 59 26.79 -12.41 -9.01
C LYS A 59 26.05 -11.54 -7.98
N ILE A 60 24.75 -11.34 -8.10
CA ILE A 60 23.97 -10.48 -7.19
C ILE A 60 22.95 -11.35 -6.45
N THR A 61 23.06 -11.43 -5.13
CA THR A 61 21.96 -11.93 -4.28
C THR A 61 20.76 -11.01 -4.53
N PRO A 62 19.61 -11.53 -4.97
CA PRO A 62 18.46 -10.69 -5.26
C PRO A 62 18.08 -9.96 -3.96
N PRO A 63 17.95 -8.62 -3.98
CA PRO A 63 17.64 -7.87 -2.77
C PRO A 63 16.28 -8.27 -2.19
N SER A 64 15.41 -8.81 -3.03
CA SER A 64 14.00 -9.01 -2.77
C SER A 64 13.63 -10.49 -2.62
N ARG A 65 12.67 -10.78 -1.75
CA ARG A 65 12.20 -12.15 -1.44
C ARG A 65 10.70 -12.39 -1.65
N SER A 66 9.94 -11.35 -1.98
CA SER A 66 8.51 -11.44 -2.30
C SER A 66 8.19 -10.65 -3.56
N SER A 67 7.05 -10.97 -4.15
CA SER A 67 6.59 -10.35 -5.39
C SER A 67 6.20 -8.88 -5.21
N TYR A 68 6.09 -8.18 -6.34
CA TYR A 68 5.67 -6.78 -6.42
C TYR A 68 4.30 -6.61 -7.11
N PHE A 69 3.70 -7.71 -7.57
CA PHE A 69 2.55 -7.73 -8.47
C PHE A 69 1.21 -7.42 -7.80
N GLY A 70 1.09 -7.68 -6.49
CA GLY A 70 -0.14 -7.60 -5.74
C GLY A 70 -0.77 -6.23 -5.75
N ILE A 71 -2.10 -6.19 -5.85
CA ILE A 71 -2.91 -4.99 -5.58
C ILE A 71 -2.81 -4.60 -4.10
N LEU A 72 -2.76 -5.60 -3.22
CA LEU A 72 -2.39 -5.48 -1.82
C LEU A 72 -0.98 -6.03 -1.60
N ASP A 73 -0.29 -5.52 -0.59
CA ASP A 73 1.01 -6.06 -0.19
C ASP A 73 0.89 -7.39 0.59
N LEU A 74 2.02 -7.97 0.97
CA LEU A 74 2.09 -9.25 1.68
C LEU A 74 1.40 -9.22 3.06
N CYS A 75 1.25 -8.02 3.65
CA CYS A 75 0.59 -7.79 4.94
C CYS A 75 -0.86 -7.31 4.76
N GLY A 76 -1.38 -7.34 3.54
CA GLY A 76 -2.74 -6.92 3.22
C GLY A 76 -2.96 -5.41 3.29
N PHE A 77 -1.90 -4.60 3.29
CA PHE A 77 -2.07 -3.16 3.12
C PHE A 77 -2.39 -2.85 1.65
N PRO A 78 -3.47 -2.10 1.35
CA PRO A 78 -3.78 -1.71 -0.01
C PRO A 78 -2.69 -0.82 -0.59
N LYS A 79 -2.15 -1.18 -1.76
CA LYS A 79 -1.33 -0.25 -2.56
C LYS A 79 -2.27 0.73 -3.27
N ASP A 80 -1.74 1.83 -3.82
CA ASP A 80 -2.56 2.84 -4.51
C ASP A 80 -3.45 2.24 -5.61
N ARG A 81 -2.96 1.20 -6.30
CA ARG A 81 -3.69 0.55 -7.39
C ARG A 81 -4.98 -0.16 -6.92
N PHE A 82 -5.08 -0.51 -5.64
CA PHE A 82 -6.34 -1.01 -5.06
C PHE A 82 -7.50 -0.05 -5.32
N TYR A 83 -7.27 1.25 -5.13
CA TYR A 83 -8.31 2.26 -5.29
C TYR A 83 -8.67 2.52 -6.75
N LEU A 84 -7.76 2.24 -7.69
CA LEU A 84 -8.07 2.22 -9.13
C LEU A 84 -9.07 1.12 -9.46
N TYR A 85 -8.80 -0.12 -9.02
CA TYR A 85 -9.75 -1.23 -9.21
C TYR A 85 -11.06 -0.99 -8.48
N GLN A 86 -11.01 -0.48 -7.25
CA GLN A 86 -12.21 -0.18 -6.47
C GLN A 86 -13.09 0.87 -7.18
N ALA A 87 -12.50 1.95 -7.69
CA ALA A 87 -13.21 2.98 -8.44
C ALA A 87 -13.86 2.45 -9.72
N ARG A 88 -13.21 1.50 -10.41
CA ARG A 88 -13.71 0.90 -11.65
C ARG A 88 -14.79 -0.15 -11.39
N TRP A 89 -14.54 -1.10 -10.49
CA TRP A 89 -15.42 -2.23 -10.22
C TRP A 89 -16.60 -1.89 -9.33
N ARG A 90 -16.54 -0.76 -8.61
CA ARG A 90 -17.64 -0.25 -7.78
C ARG A 90 -17.99 1.20 -8.18
N PRO A 91 -18.56 1.42 -9.39
CA PRO A 91 -18.85 2.78 -9.89
C PRO A 91 -19.87 3.54 -9.04
N GLU A 92 -20.69 2.82 -8.26
CA GLU A 92 -21.68 3.40 -7.35
C GLU A 92 -21.16 3.67 -5.94
N LEU A 93 -19.95 3.22 -5.60
CA LEU A 93 -19.32 3.56 -4.32
C LEU A 93 -18.64 4.94 -4.44
N PRO A 94 -18.94 5.92 -3.57
CA PRO A 94 -18.23 7.19 -3.57
C PRO A 94 -16.74 7.03 -3.22
N ILE A 95 -15.87 7.20 -4.20
CA ILE A 95 -14.42 7.00 -4.07
C ILE A 95 -13.69 8.22 -4.61
N ALA A 96 -12.76 8.73 -3.80
CA ALA A 96 -11.67 9.58 -4.23
C ALA A 96 -10.41 9.08 -3.49
N HIS A 97 -9.30 8.92 -4.22
CA HIS A 97 -8.01 8.51 -3.64
C HIS A 97 -6.88 9.29 -4.29
N ILE A 98 -6.20 10.12 -3.50
CA ILE A 98 -5.02 10.91 -3.90
C ILE A 98 -3.76 10.06 -3.71
N LEU A 99 -2.89 10.12 -4.72
CA LEU A 99 -1.51 9.66 -4.64
C LEU A 99 -0.57 10.65 -5.35
N PRO A 100 0.70 10.79 -4.90
CA PRO A 100 1.33 10.06 -3.80
C PRO A 100 1.04 10.67 -2.41
N HIS A 101 1.81 10.28 -1.38
CA HIS A 101 1.88 11.01 -0.12
C HIS A 101 2.43 12.44 -0.31
N TRP A 102 2.30 13.31 0.69
CA TRP A 102 2.70 14.73 0.59
C TRP A 102 3.89 15.15 1.48
N ASN A 103 4.83 14.23 1.74
CA ASN A 103 6.12 14.48 2.39
C ASN A 103 7.29 14.38 1.40
N TRP A 104 7.70 15.51 0.83
CA TRP A 104 8.81 15.61 -0.12
C TRP A 104 9.73 16.78 0.21
N PRO A 105 10.38 16.80 1.40
CA PRO A 105 11.26 17.91 1.79
C PRO A 105 12.34 18.23 0.76
N GLU A 106 12.78 17.23 -0.01
CA GLU A 106 13.76 17.35 -1.09
C GLU A 106 13.20 17.93 -2.39
N ARG A 107 11.88 18.10 -2.51
CA ARG A 107 11.19 18.58 -3.72
C ARG A 107 10.50 19.93 -3.53
N VAL A 108 10.79 20.68 -2.46
CA VAL A 108 10.21 22.03 -2.28
C VAL A 108 10.47 22.90 -3.51
N GLY A 109 9.40 23.43 -4.10
CA GLY A 109 9.48 24.24 -5.33
C GLY A 109 9.65 23.43 -6.62
N GLN A 110 9.69 22.09 -6.56
CA GLN A 110 9.77 21.22 -7.73
C GLN A 110 8.40 20.65 -8.08
N VAL A 111 8.21 20.38 -9.37
CA VAL A 111 7.01 19.71 -9.87
C VAL A 111 6.94 18.29 -9.30
N THR A 112 5.78 17.93 -8.74
CA THR A 112 5.44 16.62 -8.18
C THR A 112 4.05 16.23 -8.66
N PRO A 113 3.93 15.36 -9.68
CA PRO A 113 2.64 14.98 -10.24
C PRO A 113 1.70 14.38 -9.19
N VAL A 114 0.43 14.77 -9.24
CA VAL A 114 -0.64 14.26 -8.38
C VAL A 114 -1.64 13.50 -9.22
N HIS A 115 -1.94 12.26 -8.83
CA HIS A 115 -2.92 11.42 -9.48
C HIS A 115 -4.09 11.19 -8.54
N VAL A 116 -5.28 11.07 -9.13
CA VAL A 116 -6.51 10.79 -8.41
C VAL A 116 -7.23 9.61 -9.07
N TYR A 117 -7.51 8.58 -8.29
CA TYR A 117 -8.47 7.54 -8.64
C TYR A 117 -9.84 7.93 -8.09
N THR A 118 -10.88 7.87 -8.93
CA THR A 118 -12.24 8.26 -8.54
C THR A 118 -13.30 7.53 -9.36
N SER A 119 -14.38 7.12 -8.68
CA SER A 119 -15.60 6.62 -9.32
C SER A 119 -16.49 7.75 -9.84
N GLY A 120 -16.22 9.01 -9.48
CA GLY A 120 -16.88 10.20 -10.04
C GLY A 120 -16.39 10.53 -11.45
N ASP A 121 -17.08 11.44 -12.14
CA ASP A 121 -16.80 11.86 -13.52
C ASP A 121 -15.67 12.90 -13.60
N GLU A 122 -15.56 13.73 -12.57
CA GLU A 122 -14.69 14.90 -12.51
C GLU A 122 -14.03 15.00 -11.13
N ALA A 123 -12.90 15.68 -11.04
CA ALA A 123 -12.27 16.02 -9.78
C ALA A 123 -11.60 17.39 -9.84
N GLU A 124 -11.60 18.09 -8.71
CA GLU A 124 -10.89 19.35 -8.52
C GLU A 124 -9.87 19.18 -7.40
N LEU A 125 -8.63 19.53 -7.70
CA LEU A 125 -7.51 19.43 -6.77
C LEU A 125 -7.24 20.80 -6.14
N PHE A 126 -6.95 20.81 -4.86
CA PHE A 126 -6.60 22.00 -4.08
C PHE A 126 -5.27 21.78 -3.39
N LEU A 127 -4.39 22.77 -3.43
CA LEU A 127 -3.17 22.83 -2.63
C LEU A 127 -3.26 24.05 -1.72
N ASN A 128 -3.21 23.84 -0.41
CA ASN A 128 -3.29 24.90 0.60
C ASN A 128 -4.51 25.82 0.40
N GLY A 129 -5.65 25.23 0.02
CA GLY A 129 -6.90 25.94 -0.24
C GLY A 129 -7.01 26.59 -1.63
N GLN A 130 -5.92 26.68 -2.40
CA GLN A 130 -5.95 27.19 -3.77
C GLN A 130 -6.32 26.07 -4.75
N SER A 131 -7.33 26.30 -5.60
CA SER A 131 -7.69 25.37 -6.67
C SER A 131 -6.58 25.30 -7.71
N LEU A 132 -6.19 24.07 -8.07
CA LEU A 132 -5.29 23.74 -9.18
C LEU A 132 -6.10 23.33 -10.43
N GLY A 133 -7.38 23.68 -10.46
CA GLY A 133 -8.28 23.41 -11.58
C GLY A 133 -9.03 22.10 -11.45
N ARG A 134 -10.21 22.09 -12.10
CA ARG A 134 -11.11 20.94 -12.21
C ARG A 134 -10.86 20.22 -13.53
N LYS A 135 -10.74 18.90 -13.49
CA LYS A 135 -10.54 18.03 -14.65
C LYS A 135 -11.63 16.97 -14.72
N LYS A 136 -12.00 16.61 -15.95
CA LYS A 136 -12.99 15.57 -16.27
C LYS A 136 -12.28 14.37 -16.85
N LYS A 137 -12.71 13.14 -16.49
CA LYS A 137 -12.21 11.93 -17.14
C LYS A 137 -12.67 11.91 -18.60
N GLY A 138 -11.72 11.80 -19.51
CA GLY A 138 -11.96 11.52 -20.92
C GLY A 138 -12.28 10.05 -21.19
N PRO A 139 -12.64 9.71 -22.44
CA PRO A 139 -12.79 8.31 -22.86
C PRO A 139 -11.49 7.52 -22.64
N ASN A 140 -11.60 6.33 -22.07
CA ASN A 140 -10.46 5.47 -21.70
C ASN A 140 -9.48 6.09 -20.68
N GLU A 141 -9.91 7.10 -19.91
CA GLU A 141 -9.16 7.62 -18.77
C GLU A 141 -9.70 7.03 -17.46
N TYR A 142 -8.80 6.41 -16.69
CA TYR A 142 -9.15 5.74 -15.43
C TYR A 142 -8.57 6.43 -14.20
N ARG A 143 -7.86 7.54 -14.43
CA ARG A 143 -7.28 8.40 -13.40
C ARG A 143 -7.21 9.82 -13.91
N ILE A 144 -7.32 10.78 -13.01
CA ILE A 144 -7.11 12.20 -13.32
C ILE A 144 -5.71 12.56 -12.83
N ILE A 145 -4.96 13.31 -13.64
CA ILE A 145 -3.56 13.65 -13.36
C ILE A 145 -3.40 15.17 -13.42
N TRP A 146 -2.68 15.72 -12.44
CA TRP A 146 -2.10 17.07 -12.49
C TRP A 146 -0.59 16.90 -12.54
N ASP A 147 -0.01 17.10 -13.73
CA ASP A 147 1.41 16.83 -13.99
C ASP A 147 2.35 17.94 -13.48
N ASP A 148 1.82 19.13 -13.22
CA ASP A 148 2.55 20.38 -12.99
C ASP A 148 2.38 20.94 -11.57
N VAL A 149 1.92 20.13 -10.61
CA VAL A 149 1.77 20.57 -9.22
C VAL A 149 3.14 20.85 -8.60
N VAL A 150 3.41 22.12 -8.28
CA VAL A 150 4.64 22.51 -7.58
C VAL A 150 4.51 22.17 -6.10
N TYR A 151 5.41 21.35 -5.58
CA TYR A 151 5.34 20.90 -4.19
C TYR A 151 5.55 22.04 -3.21
N GLN A 152 4.57 22.21 -2.33
CA GLN A 152 4.62 23.05 -1.14
C GLN A 152 4.13 22.23 0.04
N PRO A 153 4.83 22.23 1.18
CA PRO A 153 4.33 21.62 2.41
C PRO A 153 2.94 22.18 2.76
N GLY A 154 2.07 21.31 3.24
CA GLY A 154 0.72 21.69 3.65
C GLY A 154 -0.31 20.62 3.30
N GLU A 155 -1.46 21.02 2.77
CA GLU A 155 -2.60 20.14 2.50
C GLU A 155 -2.90 20.06 1.00
N LEU A 156 -2.88 18.84 0.47
CA LEU A 156 -3.59 18.49 -0.75
C LEU A 156 -4.98 17.99 -0.41
N LYS A 157 -5.98 18.50 -1.10
CA LYS A 157 -7.36 18.02 -1.02
C LYS A 157 -7.92 17.83 -2.41
N VAL A 158 -8.68 16.77 -2.60
CA VAL A 158 -9.46 16.56 -3.81
C VAL A 158 -10.94 16.52 -3.49
N VAL A 159 -11.73 17.11 -4.37
CA VAL A 159 -13.18 16.95 -4.39
C VAL A 159 -13.55 16.29 -5.71
N ALA A 160 -14.06 15.06 -5.65
CA ALA A 160 -14.61 14.37 -6.80
C ALA A 160 -16.10 14.70 -6.96
N TYR A 161 -16.57 14.70 -8.19
CA TYR A 161 -17.95 14.99 -8.56
C TYR A 161 -18.52 13.90 -9.46
N LYS A 162 -19.80 13.56 -9.30
CA LYS A 162 -20.56 12.62 -10.14
C LYS A 162 -21.86 13.32 -10.56
N ALA A 163 -22.13 13.37 -11.86
CA ALA A 163 -23.24 14.13 -12.45
C ALA A 163 -23.34 15.58 -11.92
N GLY A 164 -22.19 16.26 -11.80
CA GLY A 164 -22.09 17.65 -11.33
C GLY A 164 -22.22 17.87 -9.82
N LYS A 165 -22.56 16.84 -9.03
CA LYS A 165 -22.67 16.93 -7.56
C LYS A 165 -21.42 16.41 -6.87
N GLN A 166 -21.10 16.96 -5.70
CA GLN A 166 -20.00 16.46 -4.88
C GLN A 166 -20.24 14.97 -4.55
N TRP A 167 -19.24 14.15 -4.83
CA TRP A 167 -19.32 12.70 -4.75
C TRP A 167 -18.46 12.15 -3.61
N ALA A 168 -17.17 12.45 -3.61
CA ALA A 168 -16.22 11.98 -2.61
C ALA A 168 -15.11 13.02 -2.38
N LYS A 169 -14.38 12.88 -1.28
CA LYS A 169 -13.21 13.70 -0.94
C LYS A 169 -12.10 12.81 -0.43
N ASP A 170 -10.87 13.24 -0.65
CA ASP A 170 -9.69 12.68 -0.01
C ASP A 170 -8.67 13.80 0.21
N GLU A 171 -7.76 13.58 1.14
CA GLU A 171 -6.77 14.57 1.54
C GLU A 171 -5.43 13.91 1.88
N ARG A 172 -4.35 14.63 1.60
CA ARG A 172 -2.98 14.27 2.02
C ARG A 172 -2.32 15.52 2.58
N SER A 173 -1.82 15.40 3.80
CA SER A 173 -1.13 16.49 4.47
C SER A 173 0.34 16.15 4.68
N THR A 174 1.20 17.15 4.60
CA THR A 174 2.58 17.04 5.06
C THR A 174 2.58 16.78 6.57
N THR A 175 3.18 15.67 6.98
CA THR A 175 3.24 15.27 8.39
C THR A 175 4.41 15.92 9.12
N GLY A 176 4.33 15.94 10.45
CA GLY A 176 5.50 16.20 11.29
C GLY A 176 6.46 15.00 11.35
N ALA A 177 7.49 15.12 12.19
CA ALA A 177 8.33 14.00 12.56
C ALA A 177 7.51 12.91 13.27
N ALA A 178 7.97 11.66 13.16
CA ALA A 178 7.38 10.55 13.90
C ALA A 178 7.50 10.80 15.40
N ALA A 179 6.39 10.62 16.13
CA ALA A 179 6.31 10.92 17.56
C ALA A 179 5.66 9.80 18.38
N LYS A 180 4.74 9.03 17.78
CA LYS A 180 3.97 8.01 18.49
C LYS A 180 3.58 6.84 17.61
N LEU A 181 3.30 5.73 18.27
CA LEU A 181 2.72 4.53 17.65
C LEU A 181 1.21 4.53 17.88
N ILE A 182 0.45 4.10 16.87
CA ILE A 182 -1.00 3.91 16.95
C ILE A 182 -1.31 2.48 16.54
N THR A 183 -2.17 1.81 17.30
CA THR A 183 -2.65 0.46 17.01
C THR A 183 -4.13 0.46 16.67
N SER A 184 -4.50 -0.21 15.59
CA SER A 184 -5.87 -0.62 15.30
C SER A 184 -5.92 -2.13 15.10
N SER A 185 -7.08 -2.76 15.24
CA SER A 185 -7.16 -4.20 15.08
C SER A 185 -8.49 -4.69 14.57
N GLU A 186 -8.43 -5.79 13.82
CA GLU A 186 -9.56 -6.56 13.35
C GLU A 186 -9.42 -8.00 13.84
N SER A 187 -10.54 -8.62 14.17
CA SER A 187 -10.58 -9.97 14.71
C SER A 187 -11.43 -10.87 13.82
N PHE A 188 -10.95 -12.08 13.57
CA PHE A 188 -11.65 -13.08 12.77
C PHE A 188 -11.65 -14.44 13.49
N GLY A 189 -12.74 -15.20 13.34
CA GLY A 189 -12.89 -16.53 13.95
C GLY A 189 -13.83 -16.55 15.15
N THR A 190 -13.80 -17.65 15.91
CA THR A 190 -14.68 -17.87 17.07
C THR A 190 -13.90 -17.73 18.39
N LYS A 191 -14.61 -17.50 19.49
CA LYS A 191 -13.99 -17.32 20.82
C LYS A 191 -13.15 -18.55 21.18
N GLY A 192 -11.85 -18.34 21.44
CA GLY A 192 -10.87 -19.41 21.71
C GLY A 192 -10.07 -19.90 20.49
N SER A 193 -10.40 -19.46 19.28
CA SER A 193 -9.59 -19.66 18.05
C SER A 193 -9.40 -18.36 17.25
N GLU A 194 -9.81 -17.24 17.83
CA GLU A 194 -9.80 -15.90 17.23
C GLU A 194 -8.38 -15.49 16.82
N VAL A 195 -8.24 -15.06 15.57
CA VAL A 195 -7.03 -14.43 15.04
C VAL A 195 -7.26 -12.93 15.00
N VAL A 196 -6.33 -12.19 15.59
CA VAL A 196 -6.38 -10.73 15.71
C VAL A 196 -5.26 -10.15 14.86
N TYR A 197 -5.65 -9.42 13.82
CA TYR A 197 -4.74 -8.64 12.99
C TYR A 197 -4.62 -7.26 13.61
N VAL A 198 -3.42 -6.88 14.02
CA VAL A 198 -3.12 -5.57 14.61
C VAL A 198 -2.28 -4.79 13.63
N THR A 199 -2.83 -3.68 13.13
CA THR A 199 -2.10 -2.71 12.32
C THR A 199 -1.45 -1.70 13.25
N ILE A 200 -0.16 -1.47 13.04
CA ILE A 200 0.64 -0.49 13.77
C ILE A 200 1.05 0.60 12.79
N ALA A 201 0.68 1.84 13.10
CA ALA A 201 1.07 3.02 12.35
C ALA A 201 2.08 3.87 13.14
N VAL A 202 3.14 4.29 12.47
CA VAL A 202 4.09 5.29 12.96
C VAL A 202 3.52 6.66 12.61
N ALA A 203 3.15 7.43 13.62
CA ALA A 203 2.39 8.66 13.46
C ALA A 203 3.12 9.88 14.03
N ASP A 204 2.80 11.05 13.47
CA ASP A 204 3.20 12.33 14.04
C ASP A 204 2.37 12.68 15.29
N GLU A 205 2.68 13.81 15.93
CA GLU A 205 1.95 14.28 17.11
C GLU A 205 0.44 14.43 16.88
N LYS A 206 0.03 14.74 15.64
CA LYS A 206 -1.38 14.88 15.24
C LYS A 206 -2.04 13.55 14.92
N GLY A 207 -1.31 12.43 15.01
CA GLY A 207 -1.83 11.09 14.74
C GLY A 207 -1.90 10.72 13.26
N ARG A 208 -1.21 11.46 12.38
CA ARG A 208 -1.15 11.17 10.94
C ARG A 208 0.03 10.24 10.67
N THR A 209 -0.18 9.16 9.93
CA THR A 209 0.88 8.21 9.55
C THR A 209 1.99 8.94 8.80
N VAL A 210 3.23 8.82 9.29
CA VAL A 210 4.40 9.45 8.68
C VAL A 210 4.90 8.55 7.53
N PRO A 211 4.70 8.94 6.27
CA PRO A 211 5.18 8.15 5.14
C PRO A 211 6.72 8.09 5.15
N ARG A 212 7.30 7.04 4.56
CA ARG A 212 8.75 6.80 4.52
C ARG A 212 9.42 6.68 5.90
N SER A 213 8.65 6.38 6.95
CA SER A 213 9.22 6.05 8.26
C SER A 213 9.40 4.53 8.38
N HIS A 214 10.56 4.13 8.93
CA HIS A 214 10.95 2.72 9.04
C HIS A 214 11.54 2.35 10.42
N PRO A 215 11.08 2.91 11.55
CA PRO A 215 11.67 2.59 12.85
C PRO A 215 11.47 1.10 13.18
N ASN A 216 12.42 0.53 13.92
CA ASN A 216 12.29 -0.83 14.42
C ASN A 216 11.25 -0.88 15.57
N LEU A 217 10.25 -1.75 15.44
CA LEU A 217 9.17 -1.91 16.41
C LEU A 217 9.36 -3.20 17.21
N ASN A 218 9.29 -3.11 18.53
CA ASN A 218 9.40 -4.24 19.45
C ASN A 218 8.02 -4.59 20.03
N PHE A 219 7.70 -5.88 20.09
CA PHE A 219 6.41 -6.39 20.51
C PHE A 219 6.53 -7.19 21.80
N THR A 220 5.68 -6.87 22.78
CA THR A 220 5.51 -7.67 24.00
C THR A 220 4.05 -8.07 24.12
N VAL A 221 3.78 -9.37 24.17
CA VAL A 221 2.43 -9.91 24.35
C VAL A 221 2.35 -10.54 25.74
N THR A 222 1.34 -10.15 26.51
CA THR A 222 1.02 -10.69 27.84
C THR A 222 -0.43 -11.15 27.90
N GLY A 223 -0.74 -12.15 28.72
CA GLY A 223 -2.10 -12.70 28.87
C GLY A 223 -2.43 -13.79 27.85
N GLU A 224 -3.72 -13.95 27.54
CA GLU A 224 -4.28 -15.10 26.82
C GLU A 224 -4.16 -15.01 25.29
N ALA A 225 -2.97 -14.67 24.78
CA ALA A 225 -2.67 -14.65 23.35
C ALA A 225 -1.25 -15.14 23.03
N GLU A 226 -1.08 -15.66 21.82
CA GLU A 226 0.23 -15.91 21.20
C GLU A 226 0.46 -14.99 20.00
N LEU A 227 1.71 -14.54 19.87
CA LEU A 227 2.20 -13.92 18.66
C LEU A 227 2.43 -14.99 17.59
N LEU A 228 1.72 -14.91 16.46
CA LEU A 228 1.90 -15.82 15.34
C LEU A 228 2.93 -15.31 14.35
N ALA A 229 2.81 -14.04 13.97
CA ALA A 229 3.69 -13.41 12.99
C ALA A 229 3.70 -11.89 13.11
N ALA A 230 4.72 -11.25 12.55
CA ALA A 230 4.71 -9.85 12.20
C ALA A 230 5.26 -9.65 10.78
N GLY A 231 4.89 -8.55 10.13
CA GLY A 231 5.33 -8.20 8.79
C GLY A 231 5.15 -6.71 8.48
N ASN A 232 5.76 -6.24 7.40
CA ASN A 232 5.68 -4.84 6.99
C ASN A 232 5.40 -4.64 5.48
N GLY A 233 5.36 -5.71 4.69
CA GLY A 233 5.14 -5.63 3.24
C GLY A 233 6.37 -5.22 2.42
N ASP A 234 7.53 -5.00 3.05
CA ASP A 234 8.77 -4.70 2.34
C ASP A 234 9.33 -5.96 1.67
N ALA A 235 9.28 -5.98 0.34
CA ALA A 235 9.80 -7.09 -0.45
C ALA A 235 11.31 -7.32 -0.29
N THR A 236 12.06 -6.33 0.21
CA THR A 236 13.51 -6.42 0.48
C THR A 236 13.83 -6.77 1.93
N SER A 237 12.83 -6.91 2.80
CA SER A 237 13.03 -7.29 4.20
C SER A 237 13.21 -8.80 4.35
N HIS A 238 14.36 -9.20 4.91
CA HIS A 238 14.67 -10.59 5.24
C HIS A 238 14.42 -10.93 6.72
N VAL A 239 13.76 -10.03 7.47
CA VAL A 239 13.38 -10.30 8.86
C VAL A 239 12.40 -11.47 8.90
N THR A 240 12.68 -12.47 9.74
CA THR A 240 11.80 -13.61 9.93
C THR A 240 10.43 -13.12 10.41
N MET A 241 9.36 -13.54 9.73
CA MET A 241 7.99 -13.12 10.08
C MET A 241 7.38 -13.97 11.20
N HIS A 242 7.69 -15.27 11.25
CA HIS A 242 7.12 -16.19 12.23
C HIS A 242 7.57 -15.84 13.65
N GLN A 243 6.61 -15.63 14.54
CA GLN A 243 6.82 -15.27 15.95
C GLN A 243 7.81 -14.10 16.16
N ALA A 244 7.86 -13.19 15.18
CA ALA A 244 8.81 -12.09 15.15
C ALA A 244 8.53 -11.09 16.28
N LYS A 245 9.39 -11.05 17.30
CA LYS A 245 9.27 -10.10 18.43
C LYS A 245 9.66 -8.67 18.07
N SER A 246 10.21 -8.47 16.88
CA SER A 246 10.58 -7.16 16.36
C SER A 246 10.39 -7.13 14.85
N MET A 247 9.94 -5.99 14.32
CA MET A 247 9.79 -5.78 12.87
C MET A 247 9.94 -4.27 12.57
N PRO A 248 10.79 -3.86 11.62
CA PRO A 248 10.80 -2.49 11.12
C PRO A 248 9.45 -2.14 10.49
N ALA A 249 8.95 -0.94 10.74
CA ALA A 249 7.88 -0.41 9.90
C ALA A 249 8.39 -0.23 8.46
N TYR A 250 7.48 -0.25 7.50
CA TYR A 250 7.78 0.10 6.12
C TYR A 250 6.77 1.14 5.66
N ASN A 251 7.27 2.30 5.22
CA ASN A 251 6.43 3.46 4.88
C ASN A 251 5.43 3.84 6.00
N GLY A 252 5.83 3.65 7.26
CA GLY A 252 5.06 3.97 8.45
C GLY A 252 4.09 2.90 8.92
N LEU A 253 4.05 1.72 8.31
CA LEU A 253 3.14 0.64 8.69
C LEU A 253 3.85 -0.67 9.04
N CYS A 254 3.24 -1.43 9.94
CA CYS A 254 3.59 -2.81 10.29
C CYS A 254 2.32 -3.55 10.72
N GLN A 255 2.27 -4.86 10.50
CA GLN A 255 1.19 -5.72 10.94
C GLN A 255 1.71 -6.79 11.91
N VAL A 256 0.95 -7.04 12.97
CA VAL A 256 1.16 -8.12 13.94
C VAL A 256 -0.07 -9.01 13.95
N ILE A 257 0.12 -10.32 13.86
CA ILE A 257 -0.94 -11.31 13.90
C ILE A 257 -0.84 -12.07 15.22
N LEU A 258 -1.91 -12.04 16.00
CA LEU A 258 -2.03 -12.76 17.27
C LEU A 258 -3.10 -13.84 17.15
N ARG A 259 -2.96 -14.93 17.90
CA ARG A 259 -4.04 -15.89 18.15
C ARG A 259 -4.42 -15.88 19.61
N ARG A 260 -5.71 -15.80 19.90
CA ARG A 260 -6.22 -15.91 21.27
C ARG A 260 -6.17 -17.36 21.73
N LYS A 261 -5.67 -17.60 22.95
CA LYS A 261 -5.56 -18.96 23.53
C LYS A 261 -6.82 -19.39 24.30
N GLY A 262 -7.72 -18.46 24.59
CA GLY A 262 -8.91 -18.71 25.39
C GLY A 262 -9.86 -17.52 25.42
N GLY A 263 -10.71 -17.45 26.45
CA GLY A 263 -11.66 -16.35 26.64
C GLY A 263 -11.14 -15.17 27.46
N GLY A 264 -9.92 -15.24 28.00
CA GLY A 264 -9.34 -14.20 28.85
C GLY A 264 -8.77 -13.03 28.06
N SER A 265 -8.38 -11.99 28.79
CA SER A 265 -7.80 -10.77 28.20
C SER A 265 -6.34 -10.98 27.81
N PHE A 266 -5.88 -10.26 26.80
CA PHE A 266 -4.47 -10.13 26.46
C PHE A 266 -4.10 -8.68 26.21
N THR A 267 -2.81 -8.39 26.23
CA THR A 267 -2.27 -7.07 25.91
C THR A 267 -1.08 -7.21 24.99
N LEU A 268 -1.09 -6.43 23.90
CA LEU A 268 0.05 -6.20 23.02
C LEU A 268 0.59 -4.80 23.31
N LYS A 269 1.83 -4.73 23.78
CA LYS A 269 2.60 -3.49 23.90
C LYS A 269 3.56 -3.38 22.73
N VAL A 270 3.59 -2.22 22.09
CA VAL A 270 4.48 -1.91 20.97
C VAL A 270 5.39 -0.74 21.34
N GLN A 271 6.69 -0.90 21.18
CA GLN A 271 7.69 0.09 21.56
C GLN A 271 8.70 0.33 20.45
N SER A 272 9.17 1.56 20.32
CA SER A 272 10.27 1.94 19.44
C SER A 272 11.05 3.09 20.07
N GLU A 273 12.34 3.19 19.77
CA GLU A 273 13.20 4.23 20.33
C GLU A 273 12.72 5.62 19.86
N GLY A 274 12.63 6.57 20.80
CA GLY A 274 12.21 7.94 20.51
C GLY A 274 10.71 8.12 20.20
N LEU A 275 9.89 7.06 20.24
CA LEU A 275 8.45 7.12 19.98
C LEU A 275 7.64 6.76 21.22
N SER A 276 6.52 7.47 21.42
CA SER A 276 5.52 7.08 22.43
C SER A 276 4.95 5.70 22.09
N SER A 277 4.98 4.78 23.06
CA SER A 277 4.53 3.40 22.88
C SER A 277 3.02 3.29 22.67
N ALA A 278 2.58 2.27 21.94
CA ALA A 278 1.17 1.90 21.83
C ALA A 278 0.86 0.66 22.66
N THR A 279 -0.38 0.54 23.13
CA THR A 279 -0.88 -0.65 23.82
C THR A 279 -2.28 -0.97 23.33
N LEU A 280 -2.50 -2.23 22.96
CA LEU A 280 -3.81 -2.78 22.62
C LEU A 280 -4.18 -3.84 23.66
N THR A 281 -5.33 -3.68 24.31
CA THR A 281 -5.90 -4.65 25.24
C THR A 281 -7.24 -5.14 24.70
N LYS A 282 -7.45 -6.46 24.68
CA LYS A 282 -8.68 -7.14 24.24
C LYS A 282 -9.02 -8.30 25.16
#